data_AF-H8KDB1-F1
#
_entry.id   AF-H8KDB1-F1
#
_cell.length_a   1.000
_cell.length_b   1.000
_cell.length_c   1.000
_cell.angle_alpha   90.00
_cell.angle_beta   90.00
_cell.angle_gamma   90.00
#
_symmetry.space_group_name_H-M   'P 1'
#
loop_
_entity.id
_entity.type
_entity.pdbx_description
1 polymer ?
#
loop_
_entity_poly.entity_id
_entity_poly.type
_entity_poly.pdbx_seq_one_letter_code
_entity_poly.pdbx_strand_id
1 'polypeptide(L)' 'MLFLDSTKNTITTILDISDKFIKSLYYIYKVKNGEITPEQALLLNPWLETLKSFLTSA' A
#
# COMPACT_ATOMS: atom_id res chain seq x y z
N MET A 1 28.58 -15.54 -7.61
CA MET A 1 27.96 -14.72 -6.53
C MET A 1 26.51 -14.39 -6.90
N LEU A 2 25.68 -15.38 -7.23
CA LEU A 2 24.29 -15.15 -7.69
C LEU A 2 23.26 -15.19 -6.54
N PHE A 3 23.57 -15.95 -5.49
CA PHE A 3 22.68 -16.11 -4.34
C PHE A 3 22.56 -14.85 -3.48
N LEU A 4 23.68 -14.16 -3.20
CA LEU A 4 23.67 -12.92 -2.40
C LEU A 4 22.88 -11.80 -3.06
N ASP A 5 23.02 -11.64 -4.39
CA ASP A 5 22.28 -10.64 -5.15
C ASP A 5 20.78 -10.96 -5.21
N SER A 6 20.43 -12.24 -5.35
CA SER A 6 19.03 -12.69 -5.30
C SER A 6 18.40 -12.46 -3.93
N THR A 7 19.08 -12.82 -2.83
CA THR A 7 18.57 -12.58 -1.48
C THR A 7 18.41 -11.10 -1.18
N LYS A 8 19.39 -10.27 -1.57
CA LYS A 8 19.29 -8.81 -1.43
C LYS A 8 18.12 -8.23 -2.23
N ASN A 9 17.91 -8.71 -3.45
CA ASN A 9 16.78 -8.29 -4.28
C ASN A 9 15.44 -8.67 -3.64
N THR A 10 15.30 -9.92 -3.17
CA THR A 10 14.10 -10.39 -2.47
C THR A 10 13.80 -9.57 -1.22
N ILE A 11 14.80 -9.30 -0.38
CA ILE A 11 14.62 -8.47 0.82
C ILE A 11 14.16 -7.06 0.44
N THR A 12 14.79 -6.46 -0.57
CA THR A 12 14.41 -5.12 -1.05
C THR A 12 12.97 -5.09 -1.55
N THR A 13 12.55 -6.10 -2.31
CA THR A 13 11.16 -6.23 -2.78
C THR A 13 10.17 -6.39 -1.63
N ILE A 14 10.48 -7.21 -0.62
CA ILE A 14 9.62 -7.39 0.56
C ILE A 14 9.44 -6.07 1.30
N LEU A 15 10.53 -5.31 1.49
CA LEU A 15 10.48 -4.02 2.17
C LEU A 15 9.67 -2.99 1.37
N ASP A 16 9.84 -2.94 0.05
CA ASP A 16 9.06 -2.05 -0.83
C ASP A 16 7.55 -2.37 -0.81
N ILE A 17 7.18 -3.66 -0.86
CA ILE A 17 5.77 -4.06 -0.72
C ILE A 17 5.23 -3.74 0.68
N SER A 18 6.03 -3.94 1.72
CA SER A 18 5.65 -3.64 3.10
C SER A 18 5.40 -2.15 3.31
N ASP A 19 6.26 -1.28 2.77
CA ASP A 19 6.08 0.17 2.81
C ASP A 19 4.79 0.61 2.10
N LYS A 20 4.55 0.07 0.90
CA LYS A 20 3.30 0.32 0.13
C LYS A 20 2.07 -0.13 0.91
N PHE A 21 2.13 -1.30 1.55
CA PHE A 21 1.03 -1.83 2.35
C PHE A 21 0.72 -0.95 3.57
N ILE A 22 1.74 -0.54 4.33
CA ILE A 22 1.55 0.35 5.50
C ILE A 22 0.96 1.69 5.08
N LYS A 23 1.45 2.30 3.99
CA LYS A 23 0.89 3.54 3.44
C LYS A 23 -0.57 3.37 3.01
N SER A 24 -0.93 2.25 2.41
CA SER A 24 -2.32 1.97 2.07
C SER A 24 -3.22 1.89 3.31
N LEU A 25 -2.78 1.23 4.39
CA LEU A 25 -3.55 1.17 5.64
C LEU A 25 -3.80 2.57 6.22
N TYR A 26 -2.80 3.46 6.18
CA TYR A 26 -2.96 4.85 6.61
C TYR A 26 -4.06 5.59 5.85
N TYR A 27 -4.09 5.47 4.52
CA TYR A 27 -5.12 6.12 3.71
C TYR A 27 -6.51 5.48 3.89
N ILE A 28 -6.60 4.17 4.04
CA ILE A 28 -7.87 3.49 4.38
C ILE A 28 -8.43 4.03 5.69
N TYR A 29 -7.57 4.19 6.71
CA TYR A 29 -7.97 4.77 7.99
C TYR A 29 -8.54 6.19 7.83
N LYS A 30 -7.86 7.05 7.06
CA LYS A 30 -8.34 8.40 6.78
C LYS A 30 -9.68 8.43 6.06
N VAL A 31 -9.87 7.53 5.09
CA VAL A 31 -11.15 7.39 4.37
C VAL A 31 -12.25 6.96 5.33
N LYS A 32 -12.00 5.97 6.20
CA LYS A 32 -12.98 5.50 7.19
C LYS A 32 -13.34 6.58 8.23
N ASN A 33 -12.41 7.48 8.54
CA ASN A 33 -12.68 8.64 9.41
C ASN A 33 -13.38 9.80 8.69
N GLY A 34 -13.57 9.73 7.37
CA GLY A 34 -14.12 10.83 6.58
C GLY A 34 -13.17 12.03 6.42
N GLU A 35 -11.87 11.85 6.69
CA GLU A 35 -10.87 12.92 6.52
C GLU A 35 -10.60 13.23 5.04
N ILE A 36 -10.69 12.22 4.18
CA ILE A 36 -10.52 12.31 2.72
C ILE A 36 -11.52 11.38 2.03
N THR A 37 -11.83 11.65 0.75
CA THR A 37 -12.66 10.75 -0.05
C THR A 37 -11.86 9.54 -0.58
N PRO A 38 -12.52 8.43 -0.95
CA PRO A 38 -11.85 7.31 -1.60
C PRO A 38 -11.09 7.71 -2.87
N GLU A 39 -11.62 8.63 -3.66
CA GLU A 39 -10.97 9.14 -4.89
C GLU A 39 -9.70 9.91 -4.58
N GLN A 40 -9.72 10.74 -3.53
CA GLN A 40 -8.52 11.45 -3.06
C GLN A 40 -7.45 10.46 -2.57
N ALA A 41 -7.86 9.42 -1.84
CA ALA A 41 -6.94 8.38 -1.38
C ALA A 41 -6.28 7.65 -2.56
N LEU A 42 -7.05 7.29 -3.59
CA LEU A 42 -6.54 6.61 -4.80
C LEU A 42 -5.56 7.47 -5.61
N LEU A 43 -5.78 8.79 -5.67
CA LEU A 43 -4.84 9.72 -6.29
C LEU A 43 -3.51 9.81 -5.52
N LEU A 44 -3.57 9.80 -4.19
CA LEU A 44 -2.39 9.91 -3.32
C LEU A 44 -1.62 8.58 -3.21
N ASN A 45 -2.29 7.44 -3.35
CA ASN A 45 -1.68 6.13 -3.34
C ASN A 45 -2.39 5.18 -4.33
N PRO A 46 -1.94 5.12 -5.59
CA PRO A 46 -2.54 4.26 -6.61
C PRO A 46 -2.53 2.76 -6.26
N TRP A 47 -1.63 2.33 -5.37
CA TRP A 47 -1.56 0.95 -4.92
C TRP A 47 -2.80 0.53 -4.11
N LEU A 48 -3.60 1.49 -3.62
CA LEU A 48 -4.89 1.25 -2.99
C LEU A 48 -5.92 0.58 -3.90
N GLU A 49 -5.78 0.64 -5.23
CA GLU A 49 -6.66 -0.13 -6.12
C GLU A 49 -6.60 -1.63 -5.80
N THR A 50 -5.44 -2.15 -5.36
CA THR A 50 -5.30 -3.54 -4.92
C THR A 50 -6.06 -3.87 -3.63
N LEU A 51 -6.40 -2.84 -2.84
CA LEU A 51 -7.09 -2.92 -1.57
C LEU A 51 -8.43 -2.18 -1.60
N LYS A 52 -9.00 -1.97 -2.79
CA LYS A 52 -10.23 -1.18 -2.97
C LYS A 52 -11.42 -1.74 -2.20
N SER A 53 -11.48 -3.05 -2.03
CA SER A 53 -12.50 -3.70 -1.20
C SER A 53 -12.53 -3.18 0.24
N PHE A 54 -11.40 -2.73 0.78
CA PHE A 54 -11.28 -2.16 2.12
C PHE A 54 -11.67 -0.67 2.21
N LEU A 55 -11.69 0.04 1.07
CA LEU A 55 -12.19 1.42 0.98
C LEU A 55 -13.71 1.50 0.95
N THR A 56 -14.36 0.49 0.35
CA THR A 56 -15.82 0.48 0.13
C THR A 56 -16.58 -0.40 1.11
N SER A 57 -15.89 -1.10 2.02
CA SER A 57 -16.53 -1.88 3.08
C SER A 57 -16.91 -0.94 4.23
N ALA A 58 -18.20 -0.61 4.26
CA ALA A 58 -18.88 0.14 5.31
C ALA A 58 -18.68 -0.51 6.69
#